data_AF-A0A942LDV2-F1
#
_entry.id   AF-A0A942LDV2-F1
#
_cell.length_a   1.000
_cell.length_b   1.000
_cell.length_c   1.000
_cell.angle_alpha   90.00
_cell.angle_beta   90.00
_cell.angle_gamma   90.00
#
_symmetry.space_group_name_H-M   'P 1'
#
loop_
_entity.id
_entity.type
_entity.pdbx_description
1 polymer ?
#
loop_
_entity_poly.entity_id
_entity_poly.type
_entity_poly.pdbx_seq_one_letter_code
_entity_poly.pdbx_strand_id
1 'polypeptide(L)'
;QVSSEAKDHFTSQPDDLIDAKRNPIINDMFLNINQIMGRSLVPTELMKVLDWYYNYSMSTEVIMRAFMHCVQEKNIKKLNYIEKVIISWYDLGITVMDKLDEHLERTDQRNYQYISILKYLGIYNRLPTHPEKEAMKKWFDVWDFSMSVILKACDESIKIRNPNIDYIDGVLENYKKSGVKTVQDTAKKDTPKPPVQRNQAKTSNNRFHNFKEPSLKYTNEELENLLRNKK
;
A
#
# COMPACT_ATOMS: atom_id res chain seq x y z
N GLN A 1 -10.98 30.30 -5.14
CA GLN A 1 -12.25 30.35 -4.41
C GLN A 1 -13.22 29.47 -5.17
N VAL A 2 -13.38 28.22 -4.74
CA VAL A 2 -14.43 27.34 -5.28
C VAL A 2 -15.50 27.31 -4.19
N SER A 3 -16.66 27.87 -4.54
CA SER A 3 -17.83 27.96 -3.69
C SER A 3 -18.26 26.55 -3.27
N SER A 4 -18.24 26.27 -1.97
CA SER A 4 -18.88 25.09 -1.41
C SER A 4 -20.38 25.36 -1.38
N GLU A 5 -21.09 25.02 -2.46
CA GLU A 5 -22.54 24.89 -2.42
C GLU A 5 -22.86 23.77 -1.43
N ALA A 6 -23.44 24.13 -0.28
CA ALA A 6 -24.02 23.16 0.63
C ALA A 6 -25.16 22.47 -0.12
N LYS A 7 -24.92 21.24 -0.58
CA LYS A 7 -26.02 20.39 -1.05
C LYS A 7 -26.97 20.21 0.13
N ASP A 8 -28.23 20.61 -0.04
CA ASP A 8 -29.27 20.34 0.95
C ASP A 8 -29.29 18.84 1.23
N HIS A 9 -28.98 18.47 2.47
CA HIS A 9 -28.90 17.09 2.89
C HIS A 9 -30.33 16.56 3.08
N PHE A 10 -30.77 15.66 2.20
CA PHE A 10 -32.04 14.98 2.30
C PHE A 10 -32.09 14.15 3.59
N THR A 11 -33.22 14.19 4.28
CA THR A 11 -33.49 13.39 5.48
C THR A 11 -34.89 12.82 5.37
N SER A 12 -34.95 11.51 5.14
CA SER A 12 -36.16 10.75 4.91
C SER A 12 -37.13 10.86 6.09
N GLN A 13 -38.39 11.12 5.76
CA GLN A 13 -39.54 11.07 6.67
C GLN A 13 -40.30 9.74 6.49
N PRO A 14 -41.18 9.37 7.44
CA PRO A 14 -42.02 8.17 7.34
C PRO A 14 -42.81 8.05 6.03
N ASP A 15 -43.33 9.16 5.52
CA ASP A 15 -44.14 9.17 4.30
C ASP A 15 -43.29 8.90 3.05
N ASP A 16 -42.03 9.33 3.03
CA ASP A 16 -41.10 9.06 1.92
C ASP A 16 -40.87 7.56 1.71
N LEU A 17 -40.97 6.76 2.78
CA LEU A 17 -40.84 5.31 2.69
C LEU A 17 -42.05 4.67 1.96
N ILE A 18 -43.23 5.27 2.07
CA ILE A 18 -44.43 4.78 1.37
C ILE A 18 -44.24 5.00 -0.13
N ASP A 19 -43.78 6.17 -0.54
CA ASP A 19 -43.55 6.50 -1.94
C ASP A 19 -42.34 5.75 -2.51
N ALA A 20 -41.28 5.58 -1.72
CA ALA A 20 -40.14 4.72 -2.08
C ALA A 20 -40.57 3.29 -2.38
N LYS A 21 -41.52 2.73 -1.62
CA LYS A 21 -42.07 1.39 -1.86
C LYS A 21 -42.96 1.29 -3.10
N ARG A 22 -43.53 2.41 -3.57
CA ARG A 22 -44.28 2.47 -4.83
C ARG A 22 -43.37 2.57 -6.04
N ASN A 23 -42.15 3.09 -5.87
CA ASN A 23 -41.14 3.10 -6.92
C ASN A 23 -40.55 1.68 -7.08
N PRO A 24 -40.72 1.03 -8.25
CA PRO A 24 -40.27 -0.35 -8.44
C PRO A 24 -38.75 -0.51 -8.30
N ILE A 25 -37.97 0.50 -8.70
CA ILE A 25 -36.49 0.45 -8.65
C ILE A 25 -36.01 0.50 -7.20
N ILE A 26 -36.58 1.42 -6.40
CA ILE A 26 -36.21 1.57 -4.99
C ILE A 26 -36.73 0.40 -4.16
N ASN A 27 -37.95 -0.06 -4.44
CA ASN A 27 -38.51 -1.22 -3.76
C ASN A 27 -37.72 -2.49 -4.06
N ASP A 28 -37.29 -2.71 -5.31
CA ASP A 28 -36.43 -3.83 -5.67
C ASP A 28 -35.09 -3.77 -4.93
N MET A 29 -34.48 -2.58 -4.84
CA MET A 29 -33.28 -2.37 -4.01
C MET A 29 -33.49 -2.80 -2.55
N PHE A 30 -34.60 -2.41 -1.92
CA PHE A 30 -34.90 -2.81 -0.55
C PHE A 30 -35.09 -4.32 -0.40
N LEU A 31 -35.77 -4.97 -1.34
CA LEU A 31 -35.97 -6.42 -1.33
C LEU A 31 -34.62 -7.17 -1.44
N ASN A 32 -33.75 -6.75 -2.36
CA ASN A 32 -32.41 -7.31 -2.51
C ASN A 32 -31.54 -7.09 -1.26
N ILE A 33 -31.56 -5.88 -0.69
CA ILE A 33 -30.83 -5.60 0.57
C ILE A 33 -31.32 -6.51 1.71
N ASN A 34 -32.63 -6.73 1.84
CA ASN A 34 -33.17 -7.65 2.85
C ASN A 34 -32.67 -9.08 2.65
N GLN A 35 -32.59 -9.55 1.40
CA GLN A 35 -32.03 -10.87 1.07
C GLN A 35 -30.55 -10.96 1.44
N ILE A 36 -29.74 -9.96 1.06
CA ILE A 36 -28.31 -9.91 1.39
C ILE A 36 -28.09 -9.93 2.91
N MET A 37 -28.90 -9.17 3.65
CA MET A 37 -28.80 -9.07 5.10
C MET A 37 -29.29 -10.33 5.82
N GLY A 38 -30.14 -11.13 5.15
CA GLY A 38 -30.78 -12.32 5.71
C GLY A 38 -31.88 -12.00 6.72
N ARG A 39 -32.39 -10.76 6.70
CA ARG A 39 -33.50 -10.29 7.52
C ARG A 39 -34.14 -9.08 6.86
N SER A 40 -35.38 -8.78 7.25
CA SER A 40 -36.00 -7.50 6.89
C SER A 40 -35.34 -6.36 7.68
N LEU A 41 -35.06 -5.25 6.99
CA LEU A 41 -34.67 -3.98 7.61
C LEU A 41 -35.90 -3.32 8.25
N VAL A 42 -35.70 -2.70 9.41
CA VAL A 42 -36.77 -1.92 10.05
C VAL A 42 -36.92 -0.55 9.35
N PRO A 43 -38.06 0.16 9.52
CA PRO A 43 -38.30 1.41 8.80
C PRO A 43 -37.19 2.46 8.93
N THR A 44 -36.63 2.62 10.13
CA THR A 44 -35.52 3.55 10.37
C THR A 44 -34.22 3.17 9.64
N GLU A 45 -34.02 1.88 9.37
CA GLU A 45 -32.89 1.40 8.57
C GLU A 45 -33.12 1.64 7.08
N LEU A 46 -34.35 1.41 6.59
CA LEU A 46 -34.72 1.70 5.20
C LEU A 46 -34.63 3.20 4.89
N MET A 47 -34.99 4.05 5.85
CA MET A 47 -34.81 5.50 5.74
C MET A 47 -33.34 5.88 5.53
N LYS A 48 -32.40 5.26 6.27
CA LYS A 48 -30.97 5.51 6.05
C LYS A 48 -30.52 5.12 4.65
N VAL A 49 -31.00 3.98 4.15
CA VAL A 49 -30.69 3.56 2.77
C VAL A 49 -31.24 4.56 1.76
N LEU A 50 -32.43 5.10 2.02
CA LEU A 50 -33.06 6.12 1.18
C LEU A 50 -32.31 7.46 1.24
N ASP A 51 -31.82 7.85 2.43
CA ASP A 51 -30.95 9.02 2.61
C ASP A 51 -29.68 8.87 1.76
N TRP A 52 -29.06 7.70 1.78
CA TRP A 52 -27.86 7.45 0.97
C TRP A 52 -28.14 7.57 -0.53
N TYR A 53 -29.27 7.03 -0.98
CA TYR A 53 -29.70 7.13 -2.37
C TYR A 53 -29.86 8.58 -2.84
N TYR A 54 -30.56 9.41 -2.06
CA TYR A 54 -30.79 10.80 -2.45
C TYR A 54 -29.56 11.71 -2.22
N ASN A 55 -28.81 11.50 -1.15
CA ASN A 55 -27.67 12.37 -0.79
C ASN A 55 -26.41 12.12 -1.63
N TYR A 56 -26.15 10.86 -2.02
CA TYR A 56 -24.90 10.49 -2.69
C TYR A 56 -25.03 10.33 -4.20
N SER A 57 -26.22 10.59 -4.78
CA SER A 57 -26.49 10.44 -6.22
C SER A 57 -25.95 9.12 -6.79
N MET A 58 -25.98 8.06 -5.98
CA MET A 58 -25.52 6.73 -6.36
C MET A 58 -26.65 5.94 -6.99
N SER A 59 -26.33 5.08 -7.95
CA SER A 59 -27.30 4.10 -8.42
C SER A 59 -27.68 3.13 -7.30
N THR A 60 -28.91 2.60 -7.39
CA THR A 60 -29.38 1.57 -6.47
C THR A 60 -28.47 0.34 -6.49
N GLU A 61 -27.91 0.00 -7.65
CA GLU A 61 -26.95 -1.09 -7.84
C GLU A 61 -25.67 -0.92 -7.02
N VAL A 62 -25.09 0.29 -7.00
CA VAL A 62 -23.89 0.59 -6.21
C VAL A 62 -24.17 0.44 -4.72
N ILE A 63 -25.33 0.91 -4.25
CA ILE A 63 -25.76 0.74 -2.86
C ILE A 63 -25.92 -0.74 -2.54
N MET A 64 -26.59 -1.52 -3.39
CA MET A 64 -26.71 -2.98 -3.21
C MET A 64 -25.33 -3.68 -3.18
N ARG A 65 -24.40 -3.27 -4.03
CA ARG A 65 -23.04 -3.82 -4.06
C ARG A 65 -22.26 -3.49 -2.78
N ALA A 66 -22.50 -2.33 -2.15
CA ALA A 66 -21.93 -2.00 -0.84
C ALA A 66 -22.40 -2.97 0.24
N PHE A 67 -23.70 -3.28 0.28
CA PHE A 67 -24.25 -4.30 1.17
C PHE A 67 -23.63 -5.67 0.90
N MET A 68 -23.55 -6.08 -0.36
CA MET A 68 -22.95 -7.35 -0.76
C MET A 68 -21.49 -7.45 -0.31
N HIS A 69 -20.68 -6.43 -0.57
CA HIS A 69 -19.28 -6.36 -0.17
C HIS A 69 -19.13 -6.48 1.36
N CYS A 70 -19.89 -5.70 2.14
CA CYS A 70 -19.79 -5.75 3.59
C CYS A 70 -20.26 -7.08 4.17
N VAL A 71 -21.39 -7.62 3.70
CA VAL A 71 -22.01 -8.81 4.31
C VAL A 71 -21.35 -10.09 3.83
N GLN A 72 -21.10 -10.25 2.53
CA GLN A 72 -20.59 -11.50 1.97
C GLN A 72 -19.06 -11.58 2.03
N GLU A 73 -18.36 -10.48 1.72
CA GLU A 73 -16.89 -10.49 1.64
C GLU A 73 -16.21 -10.16 2.98
N LYS A 74 -16.80 -9.26 3.77
CA LYS A 74 -16.26 -8.86 5.09
C LYS A 74 -16.96 -9.52 6.28
N ASN A 75 -18.09 -10.19 6.08
CA ASN A 75 -18.94 -10.73 7.15
C ASN A 75 -19.35 -9.67 8.21
N ILE A 76 -19.64 -8.44 7.76
CA ILE A 76 -20.05 -7.31 8.59
C ILE A 76 -21.45 -6.83 8.17
N LYS A 77 -22.43 -6.95 9.08
CA LYS A 77 -23.83 -6.55 8.87
C LYS A 77 -24.22 -5.22 9.53
N LYS A 78 -23.26 -4.44 10.05
CA LYS A 78 -23.52 -3.19 10.78
C LYS A 78 -23.75 -2.05 9.79
N LEU A 79 -24.94 -1.42 9.80
CA LEU A 79 -25.25 -0.32 8.86
C LEU A 79 -24.27 0.84 8.92
N ASN A 80 -23.81 1.23 10.12
CA ASN A 80 -22.81 2.31 10.24
C ASN A 80 -21.46 1.97 9.57
N TYR A 81 -21.15 0.68 9.37
CA TYR A 81 -19.97 0.27 8.60
C TYR A 81 -20.25 0.36 7.09
N ILE A 82 -21.43 -0.10 6.66
CA ILE A 82 -21.87 -0.02 5.26
C ILE A 82 -21.94 1.45 4.81
N GLU A 83 -22.45 2.33 5.67
CA GLU A 83 -22.47 3.78 5.48
C GLU A 83 -21.07 4.34 5.21
N LYS A 84 -20.06 3.93 5.99
CA LYS A 84 -18.68 4.36 5.76
C LYS A 84 -18.13 3.88 4.42
N VAL A 85 -18.52 2.69 3.97
CA VAL A 85 -18.15 2.19 2.64
C VAL A 85 -18.81 3.02 1.55
N ILE A 86 -20.10 3.33 1.69
CA ILE A 86 -20.84 4.19 0.76
C ILE A 86 -20.21 5.58 0.69
N ILE A 87 -19.96 6.23 1.83
CA ILE A 87 -19.30 7.55 1.89
C ILE A 87 -17.92 7.47 1.24
N SER A 88 -17.13 6.44 1.54
CA SER A 88 -15.81 6.28 0.92
C SER A 88 -15.88 6.12 -0.60
N TRP A 89 -16.87 5.41 -1.14
CA TRP A 89 -17.06 5.29 -2.59
C TRP A 89 -17.54 6.60 -3.20
N TYR A 90 -18.44 7.33 -2.53
CA TYR A 90 -18.88 8.65 -2.94
C TYR A 90 -17.72 9.64 -3.03
N ASP A 91 -16.87 9.70 -2.00
CA ASP A 91 -15.71 10.58 -1.93
C ASP A 91 -14.68 10.28 -3.05
N LEU A 92 -14.65 9.03 -3.53
CA LEU A 92 -13.86 8.60 -4.68
C LEU A 92 -14.54 8.86 -6.04
N GLY A 93 -15.76 9.43 -6.05
CA GLY A 93 -16.55 9.69 -7.26
C GLY A 93 -17.13 8.42 -7.90
N ILE A 94 -17.27 7.34 -7.12
CA ILE A 94 -17.81 6.05 -7.53
C ILE A 94 -19.32 6.03 -7.23
N THR A 95 -20.11 6.42 -8.21
CA THR A 95 -21.59 6.50 -8.10
C THR A 95 -22.34 5.59 -9.06
N VAL A 96 -21.62 4.91 -9.96
CA VAL A 96 -22.16 3.98 -10.98
C VAL A 96 -21.39 2.67 -10.98
N MET A 97 -22.02 1.59 -11.44
CA MET A 97 -21.45 0.23 -11.41
C MET A 97 -20.13 0.11 -12.17
N ASP A 98 -20.02 0.66 -13.38
CA ASP A 98 -18.79 0.57 -14.18
C ASP A 98 -17.54 1.08 -13.43
N LYS A 99 -17.68 2.22 -12.74
CA LYS A 99 -16.59 2.79 -11.93
C LYS A 99 -16.29 1.96 -10.69
N LEU A 100 -17.32 1.34 -10.11
CA LEU A 100 -17.18 0.48 -8.96
C LEU A 100 -16.43 -0.80 -9.33
N ASP A 101 -16.80 -1.42 -10.45
CA ASP A 101 -16.14 -2.62 -10.95
C ASP A 101 -14.67 -2.33 -11.27
N GLU A 102 -14.36 -1.22 -11.97
CA GLU A 102 -12.97 -0.79 -12.19
C GLU A 102 -12.21 -0.60 -10.87
N HIS A 103 -12.86 0.00 -9.87
CA HIS A 103 -12.26 0.21 -8.55
C HIS A 103 -12.00 -1.11 -7.81
N LEU A 104 -12.95 -2.03 -7.83
CA LEU A 104 -12.84 -3.33 -7.17
C LEU A 104 -11.79 -4.19 -7.86
N GLU A 105 -11.80 -4.28 -9.19
CA GLU A 105 -10.77 -4.98 -9.97
C GLU A 105 -9.38 -4.43 -9.69
N ARG A 106 -9.21 -3.10 -9.71
CA ARG A 106 -7.94 -2.46 -9.37
C ARG A 106 -7.51 -2.78 -7.94
N THR A 107 -8.45 -2.77 -7.00
CA THR A 107 -8.18 -3.08 -5.59
C THR A 107 -7.78 -4.55 -5.40
N ASP A 108 -8.44 -5.47 -6.09
CA ASP A 108 -8.13 -6.90 -6.04
C ASP A 108 -6.79 -7.21 -6.71
N GLN A 109 -6.52 -6.62 -7.88
CA GLN A 109 -5.22 -6.73 -8.54
C GLN A 109 -4.09 -6.19 -7.64
N ARG A 110 -4.32 -5.04 -7.00
CA ARG A 110 -3.35 -4.43 -6.11
C ARG A 110 -3.14 -5.27 -4.84
N ASN A 111 -4.21 -5.81 -4.25
CA ASN A 111 -4.10 -6.74 -3.12
C ASN A 111 -3.34 -8.01 -3.51
N TYR A 112 -3.57 -8.56 -4.71
CA TYR A 112 -2.81 -9.69 -5.24
C TYR A 112 -1.31 -9.39 -5.38
N GLN A 113 -0.97 -8.20 -5.88
CA GLN A 113 0.43 -7.76 -5.96
C GLN A 113 1.06 -7.65 -4.58
N TYR A 114 0.36 -7.07 -3.60
CA TYR A 114 0.85 -6.97 -2.22
C TYR A 114 1.10 -8.35 -1.59
N ILE A 115 0.15 -9.28 -1.76
CA ILE A 115 0.31 -10.65 -1.27
C ILE A 115 1.48 -11.34 -1.99
N SER A 116 1.64 -11.12 -3.29
CA SER A 116 2.74 -11.67 -4.07
C SER A 116 4.11 -11.17 -3.59
N ILE A 117 4.23 -9.87 -3.27
CA ILE A 117 5.44 -9.30 -2.66
C ILE A 117 5.75 -9.98 -1.32
N LEU A 118 4.75 -10.11 -0.43
CA LEU A 118 4.95 -10.78 0.86
C LEU A 118 5.39 -12.24 0.71
N LYS A 119 4.74 -12.99 -0.20
CA LYS A 119 5.13 -14.36 -0.51
C LYS A 119 6.57 -14.45 -1.01
N TYR A 120 6.99 -13.50 -1.86
CA TYR A 120 8.36 -13.42 -2.35
C TYR A 120 9.38 -13.17 -1.22
N LEU A 121 8.99 -12.41 -0.20
CA LEU A 121 9.78 -12.21 1.02
C LEU A 121 9.71 -13.40 2.01
N GLY A 122 9.02 -14.48 1.67
CA GLY A 122 8.86 -15.66 2.52
C GLY A 122 7.74 -15.55 3.56
N ILE A 123 6.84 -14.57 3.45
CA ILE A 123 5.73 -14.33 4.37
C ILE A 123 4.44 -14.88 3.75
N TYR A 124 4.01 -16.08 4.18
CA TYR A 124 2.87 -16.79 3.60
C TYR A 124 1.58 -16.73 4.44
N ASN A 125 1.69 -16.63 5.76
CA ASN A 125 0.58 -16.94 6.68
C ASN A 125 -0.16 -15.71 7.21
N ARG A 126 -0.07 -14.57 6.51
CA ARG A 126 -0.84 -13.37 6.87
C ARG A 126 -1.05 -12.44 5.68
N LEU A 127 -2.05 -11.57 5.81
CA LEU A 127 -2.24 -10.45 4.91
C LEU A 127 -1.27 -9.30 5.25
N PRO A 128 -0.99 -8.41 4.28
CA PRO A 128 -0.27 -7.18 4.56
C PRO A 128 -1.01 -6.31 5.57
N THR A 129 -0.27 -5.81 6.54
CA THR A 129 -0.73 -4.80 7.51
C THR A 129 -0.96 -3.46 6.81
N HIS A 130 -1.68 -2.55 7.44
CA HIS A 130 -1.96 -1.24 6.87
C HIS A 130 -0.68 -0.45 6.50
N PRO A 131 0.35 -0.32 7.38
CA PRO A 131 1.61 0.34 7.02
C PRO A 131 2.32 -0.31 5.83
N GLU A 132 2.30 -1.64 5.74
CA GLU A 132 2.91 -2.35 4.61
C GLU A 132 2.17 -2.07 3.30
N LYS A 133 0.82 -2.01 3.34
CA LYS A 133 0.04 -1.63 2.17
C LYS A 133 0.34 -0.20 1.73
N GLU A 134 0.53 0.73 2.66
CA GLU A 134 0.88 2.12 2.34
C GLU A 134 2.27 2.23 1.69
N ALA A 135 3.26 1.50 2.23
CA ALA A 135 4.59 1.42 1.63
C ALA A 135 4.53 0.85 0.21
N MET A 136 3.87 -0.29 0.03
CA MET A 136 3.73 -0.90 -1.29
C MET A 136 2.92 -0.04 -2.26
N LYS A 137 1.85 0.63 -1.78
CA LYS A 137 1.06 1.59 -2.57
C LYS A 137 1.95 2.71 -3.10
N LYS A 138 2.80 3.28 -2.24
CA LYS A 138 3.76 4.32 -2.63
C LYS A 138 4.69 3.85 -3.76
N TRP A 139 5.16 2.61 -3.72
CA TRP A 139 6.06 2.07 -4.75
C TRP A 139 5.40 2.04 -6.14
N PHE A 140 4.15 1.60 -6.20
CA PHE A 140 3.41 1.54 -7.46
C PHE A 140 2.86 2.90 -7.90
N ASP A 141 2.20 3.64 -7.01
CA ASP A 141 1.40 4.81 -7.40
C ASP A 141 2.22 6.11 -7.42
N VAL A 142 3.24 6.23 -6.56
CA VAL A 142 4.03 7.47 -6.42
C VAL A 142 5.39 7.35 -7.10
N TRP A 143 6.01 6.18 -7.04
CA TRP A 143 7.32 5.94 -7.65
C TRP A 143 7.23 5.28 -9.03
N ASP A 144 6.02 4.87 -9.44
CA ASP A 144 5.74 4.26 -10.75
C ASP A 144 6.62 3.03 -11.03
N PHE A 145 6.94 2.26 -9.98
CA PHE A 145 7.68 1.02 -10.14
C PHE A 145 6.78 -0.12 -10.61
N SER A 146 7.27 -0.86 -11.61
CA SER A 146 6.65 -2.12 -12.02
C SER A 146 6.88 -3.22 -10.98
N MET A 147 5.97 -4.20 -10.96
CA MET A 147 6.09 -5.38 -10.08
C MET A 147 7.47 -6.06 -10.23
N SER A 148 7.99 -6.17 -11.44
CA SER A 148 9.30 -6.78 -11.70
C SER A 148 10.46 -6.02 -11.05
N VAL A 149 10.40 -4.68 -11.00
CA VAL A 149 11.45 -3.88 -10.33
C VAL A 149 11.36 -4.06 -8.82
N ILE A 150 10.15 -4.14 -8.27
CA ILE A 150 9.94 -4.38 -6.83
C ILE A 150 10.45 -5.77 -6.44
N LEU A 151 10.11 -6.81 -7.20
CA LEU A 151 10.63 -8.16 -6.95
C LEU A 151 12.16 -8.22 -7.07
N LYS A 152 12.75 -7.44 -7.99
CA LYS A 152 14.21 -7.32 -8.08
C LYS A 152 14.83 -6.67 -6.84
N ALA A 153 14.18 -5.67 -6.26
CA ALA A 153 14.59 -5.12 -4.97
C ALA A 153 14.46 -6.15 -3.83
N CYS A 154 13.45 -7.02 -3.89
CA CYS A 154 13.34 -8.15 -2.97
C CYS A 154 14.49 -9.15 -3.12
N ASP A 155 15.02 -9.40 -4.32
CA ASP A 155 16.21 -10.26 -4.51
C ASP A 155 17.44 -9.73 -3.80
N GLU A 156 17.63 -8.41 -3.74
CA GLU A 156 18.76 -7.82 -3.01
C GLU A 156 18.70 -8.12 -1.50
N SER A 157 17.49 -8.38 -0.99
CA SER A 157 17.24 -8.69 0.41
C SER A 157 17.55 -10.13 0.82
N ILE A 158 17.85 -11.03 -0.14
CA ILE A 158 18.25 -12.43 0.12
C ILE A 158 19.49 -12.51 1.03
N LYS A 159 20.34 -11.47 1.01
CA LYS A 159 21.55 -11.39 1.84
C LYS A 159 21.26 -11.12 3.33
N ILE A 160 20.01 -10.87 3.71
CA ILE A 160 19.59 -10.51 5.06
C ILE A 160 18.74 -11.62 5.66
N ARG A 161 18.98 -11.95 6.93
CA ARG A 161 18.31 -13.03 7.65
C ARG A 161 16.80 -12.85 7.80
N ASN A 162 16.31 -11.61 7.78
CA ASN A 162 14.91 -11.27 7.96
C ASN A 162 14.53 -10.06 7.10
N PRO A 163 14.33 -10.24 5.79
CA PRO A 163 13.93 -9.16 4.91
C PRO A 163 12.52 -8.69 5.27
N ASN A 164 12.36 -7.39 5.44
CA ASN A 164 11.08 -6.76 5.79
C ASN A 164 10.75 -5.64 4.80
N ILE A 165 9.50 -5.17 4.82
CA ILE A 165 9.01 -4.14 3.90
C ILE A 165 9.80 -2.84 4.03
N ASP A 166 10.23 -2.47 5.24
CA ASP A 166 11.04 -1.25 5.47
C ASP A 166 12.40 -1.32 4.77
N TYR A 167 13.05 -2.49 4.78
CA TYR A 167 14.30 -2.69 4.05
C TYR A 167 14.10 -2.52 2.54
N ILE A 168 13.03 -3.12 2.00
CA ILE A 168 12.69 -2.98 0.57
C ILE A 168 12.38 -1.53 0.21
N ASP A 169 11.69 -0.80 1.09
CA ASP A 169 11.44 0.63 0.90
C ASP A 169 12.74 1.42 0.73
N GLY A 170 13.76 1.13 1.54
CA GLY A 170 15.08 1.77 1.43
C GLY A 170 15.83 1.42 0.14
N VAL A 171 15.74 0.17 -0.33
CA VAL A 171 16.32 -0.25 -1.62
C VAL A 171 15.64 0.50 -2.78
N LEU A 172 14.31 0.53 -2.79
CA LEU A 172 13.52 1.21 -3.81
C LEU A 172 13.68 2.74 -3.78
N GLU A 173 13.85 3.33 -2.59
CA GLU A 173 14.17 4.76 -2.47
C GLU A 173 15.52 5.07 -3.11
N ASN A 174 16.51 4.20 -2.92
CA ASN A 174 17.82 4.32 -3.57
C ASN A 174 17.72 4.11 -5.10
N TYR A 175 16.84 3.23 -5.58
CA TYR A 175 16.55 3.07 -7.01
C TYR A 175 15.99 4.36 -7.60
N LYS A 176 15.00 4.96 -6.94
CA LYS A 176 14.41 6.25 -7.34
C LYS A 176 15.46 7.36 -7.39
N LYS A 177 16.29 7.48 -6.35
CA LYS A 177 17.40 8.46 -6.29
C LYS A 177 18.44 8.25 -7.41
N SER A 178 18.61 7.02 -7.87
CA SER A 178 19.55 6.66 -8.94
C SER A 178 18.91 6.69 -10.35
N GLY A 179 17.64 7.06 -10.47
CA GLY A 179 16.93 7.11 -11.76
C GLY A 179 16.63 5.75 -12.39
N VAL A 180 16.69 4.67 -11.61
CA VAL A 180 16.32 3.32 -12.08
C VAL A 180 14.81 3.31 -12.36
N LYS A 181 14.41 2.94 -13.57
CA LYS A 181 12.98 2.76 -13.93
C LYS A 181 12.67 1.35 -14.41
N THR A 182 13.67 0.64 -14.94
CA THR A 182 13.51 -0.70 -15.48
C THR A 182 14.41 -1.70 -14.73
N VAL A 183 14.08 -2.99 -14.82
CA VAL A 183 14.92 -4.07 -14.28
C VAL A 183 16.32 -4.05 -14.92
N GLN A 184 16.47 -3.58 -16.15
CA GLN A 184 17.77 -3.47 -16.81
C GLN A 184 18.67 -2.39 -16.18
N ASP A 185 18.08 -1.35 -15.60
CA ASP A 185 18.84 -0.28 -14.95
C ASP A 185 19.38 -0.72 -13.58
N THR A 186 18.83 -1.77 -12.96
CA THR A 186 19.37 -2.31 -11.70
C THR A 186 20.73 -2.97 -11.94
N ALA A 187 20.95 -3.62 -13.08
CA ALA A 187 22.20 -4.30 -13.42
C ALA A 187 23.38 -3.32 -13.63
N LYS A 188 23.10 -2.09 -14.09
CA LYS A 188 24.13 -1.03 -14.24
C LYS A 188 24.66 -0.52 -12.89
N LYS A 189 23.99 -0.85 -11.79
CA LYS A 189 24.39 -0.46 -10.43
C LYS A 189 25.43 -1.42 -9.82
N ASP A 190 25.51 -2.65 -10.32
CA ASP A 190 26.51 -3.65 -9.93
C ASP A 190 27.90 -3.38 -10.53
N THR A 191 28.06 -2.36 -11.38
CA THR A 191 29.41 -1.85 -11.67
C THR A 191 29.93 -1.20 -10.39
N PRO A 192 31.02 -1.69 -9.78
CA PRO A 192 31.57 -1.08 -8.58
C PRO A 192 31.84 0.38 -8.90
N LYS A 193 31.17 1.29 -8.18
CA LYS A 193 31.55 2.70 -8.18
C LYS A 193 33.06 2.72 -7.90
N PRO A 194 33.90 3.35 -8.75
CA PRO A 194 35.30 3.54 -8.41
C PRO A 194 35.34 4.16 -7.02
N PRO A 195 36.28 3.73 -6.14
CA PRO A 195 36.29 4.14 -4.76
C PRO A 195 36.21 5.65 -4.73
N VAL A 196 35.11 6.18 -4.17
CA VAL A 196 34.94 7.61 -3.98
C VAL A 196 36.11 8.01 -3.10
N GLN A 197 37.11 8.67 -3.68
CA GLN A 197 38.16 9.32 -2.94
C GLN A 197 37.45 10.27 -2.00
N ARG A 198 37.36 9.83 -0.74
CA ARG A 198 36.88 10.62 0.36
C ARG A 198 37.88 11.76 0.48
N ASN A 199 37.60 12.88 -0.17
CA ASN A 199 38.36 14.10 0.00
C ASN A 199 38.33 14.41 1.48
N GLN A 200 39.48 14.18 2.12
CA GLN A 200 39.69 14.48 3.53
C GLN A 200 39.52 15.99 3.67
N ALA A 201 38.39 16.39 4.22
CA ALA A 201 38.20 17.74 4.72
C ALA A 201 39.30 17.99 5.76
N LYS A 202 40.13 19.01 5.50
CA LYS A 202 41.17 19.48 6.41
C LYS A 202 40.53 19.85 7.75
N THR A 203 40.66 18.99 8.75
CA THR A 203 40.42 19.34 10.14
C THR A 203 41.67 20.01 10.69
N SER A 204 41.47 21.23 11.18
CA SER A 204 42.45 22.06 11.85
C SER A 204 43.04 21.39 13.09
N ASN A 205 44.35 21.54 13.25
CA ASN A 205 45.18 21.32 14.44
C ASN A 205 44.43 21.10 15.77
N ASN A 206 44.69 19.96 16.41
CA ASN A 206 45.01 19.98 17.83
C ASN A 206 46.10 18.97 18.18
N ARG A 207 47.14 19.49 18.82
CA ARG A 207 48.37 18.86 19.30
C ARG A 207 48.07 17.86 20.41
N PHE A 208 48.05 16.55 20.16
CA PHE A 208 48.37 15.56 21.20
C PHE A 208 49.03 14.30 20.59
N HIS A 209 50.34 14.20 20.85
CA HIS A 209 51.17 13.01 21.03
C HIS A 209 51.53 12.13 19.81
N ASN A 210 52.83 12.22 19.54
CA ASN A 210 53.64 11.66 18.47
C ASN A 210 54.03 10.20 18.78
N PHE A 211 53.11 9.24 18.60
CA PHE A 211 53.46 7.82 18.66
C PHE A 211 53.84 7.34 17.25
N LYS A 212 55.15 7.26 16.97
CA LYS A 212 55.66 6.58 15.78
C LYS A 212 55.77 5.09 16.11
N GLU A 213 54.85 4.28 15.61
CA GLU A 213 55.06 2.83 15.53
C GLU A 213 56.32 2.57 14.67
N PRO A 214 57.28 1.75 15.14
CA PRO A 214 58.39 1.33 14.30
C PRO A 214 57.84 0.50 13.14
N SER A 215 57.99 0.99 11.92
CA SER A 215 57.77 0.19 10.72
C SER A 215 58.63 -1.07 10.82
N LEU A 216 57.99 -2.24 10.78
CA LEU A 216 58.68 -3.53 10.75
C LEU A 216 59.72 -3.50 9.63
N LYS A 217 61.00 -3.58 9.99
CA LYS A 217 62.15 -3.55 9.08
C LYS A 217 62.34 -4.84 8.28
N TYR A 218 61.40 -5.78 8.38
CA TYR A 218 61.50 -7.09 7.78
C TYR A 218 60.25 -7.39 6.98
N THR A 219 60.46 -7.89 5.77
CA THR A 219 59.39 -8.44 4.93
C THR A 219 58.93 -9.80 5.48
N ASN A 220 57.72 -10.24 5.13
CA ASN A 220 57.19 -11.53 5.60
C ASN A 220 58.11 -12.71 5.22
N GLU A 221 58.78 -12.65 4.07
CA GLU A 221 59.72 -13.70 3.65
C GLU A 221 60.99 -13.73 4.53
N GLU A 222 61.46 -12.59 5.02
CA GLU A 222 62.63 -12.51 5.92
C GLU A 222 62.30 -13.05 7.33
N LEU A 223 61.06 -12.87 7.79
CA LEU A 223 60.58 -13.44 9.06
C LEU A 223 60.48 -14.96 9.01
N GLU A 224 60.00 -15.52 7.90
CA GLU A 224 59.93 -16.98 7.72
C GLU A 224 61.32 -17.63 7.69
N ASN A 225 62.31 -16.97 7.08
CA ASN A 225 63.69 -17.45 7.05
C ASN A 225 64.37 -17.39 8.44
N LEU A 226 64.08 -16.37 9.25
CA LEU A 226 64.57 -16.28 10.63
C LEU A 226 63.99 -17.37 11.55
N LEU A 227 62.76 -17.80 11.31
CA LEU A 227 62.12 -18.89 12.07
C LEU A 227 62.62 -20.27 11.65
N ARG A 228 63.05 -20.45 10.40
CA ARG A 228 63.65 -21.71 9.91
C ARG A 228 65.08 -21.95 10.41
N ASN A 229 65.85 -20.89 10.66
CA ASN A 229 67.24 -20.99 11.12
C ASN A 229 67.40 -21.13 12.65
N LYS A 230 66.30 -21.27 13.40
CA LYS A 230 66.32 -21.72 14.79
C LYS A 230 65.87 -23.18 14.90
N LYS A 231 66.76 -24.09 14.49
CA LYS A 231 66.81 -25.48 14.95
C LYS A 231 68.25 -25.83 15.26
#